data_AF-X1LDN6-F1
#
_entry.id   AF-X1LDN6-F1
#
_cell.length_a   1.000
_cell.length_b   1.000
_cell.length_c   1.000
_cell.angle_alpha   90.00
_cell.angle_beta   90.00
_cell.angle_gamma   90.00
#
_symmetry.space_group_name_H-M   'P 1'
#
loop_
_entity.id
_entity.type
_entity.pdbx_description
1 polymer ?
#
loop_
_entity_poly.entity_id
_entity_poly.type
_entity_poly.pdbx_seq_one_letter_code
_entity_poly.pdbx_strand_id
1 'polypeptide(L)'
;MAICAQKEIEAGRRTPHGGMFGDLSGVPKEELYKFRKFMKACAGENFDPTWQPYEWAPGAHHFMGGIVINEKCETEIHGLYAAGEVASGIHGANRLAGNALTETQVFGTIAGKWAAK
;
A
#
# COMPACT_ATOMS: atom_id res chain seq x y z
N MET A 1 -3.75 -6.15 -10.40
CA MET A 1 -5.16 -5.92 -10.01
C MET A 1 -5.63 -4.52 -10.37
N ALA A 2 -4.97 -3.45 -9.91
CA ALA A 2 -5.38 -2.07 -10.15
C ALA A 2 -5.63 -1.72 -11.64
N ILE A 3 -4.69 -2.05 -12.54
CA ILE A 3 -4.84 -1.77 -13.98
C ILE A 3 -6.06 -2.48 -14.58
N CYS A 4 -6.28 -3.75 -14.24
CA CYS A 4 -7.43 -4.49 -14.75
C CYS A 4 -8.74 -3.90 -14.22
N ALA A 5 -8.82 -3.64 -12.91
CA ALA A 5 -10.00 -3.01 -12.31
C ALA A 5 -10.32 -1.65 -12.95
N GLN A 6 -9.30 -0.82 -13.19
CA GLN A 6 -9.46 0.47 -13.87
C GLN A 6 -10.03 0.31 -15.28
N LYS A 7 -9.53 -0.65 -16.06
CA LYS A 7 -10.04 -0.93 -17.41
C LYS A 7 -11.50 -1.37 -17.41
N GLU A 8 -11.92 -2.17 -16.43
CA GLU A 8 -13.32 -2.58 -16.29
C GLU A 8 -14.24 -1.38 -15.98
N ILE A 9 -13.79 -0.50 -15.08
CA ILE A 9 -14.49 0.74 -14.72
C ILE A 9 -14.64 1.65 -15.95
N GLU A 10 -13.56 1.86 -16.70
CA GLU A 10 -13.53 2.69 -17.92
C GLU A 10 -14.39 2.11 -19.04
N ALA A 11 -14.48 0.78 -19.13
CA ALA A 11 -15.35 0.10 -20.08
C ALA A 11 -16.83 0.10 -19.68
N GLY A 12 -17.20 0.82 -18.62
CA GLY A 12 -18.59 0.99 -18.18
C GLY A 12 -19.12 -0.12 -17.29
N ARG A 13 -18.31 -1.13 -16.92
CA ARG A 13 -18.69 -2.23 -16.02
C ARG A 13 -18.47 -1.87 -14.55
N ARG A 14 -18.72 -0.61 -14.21
CA ARG A 14 -18.53 -0.04 -12.88
C ARG A 14 -19.77 -0.21 -12.01
N THR A 15 -19.56 -0.21 -10.70
CA THR A 15 -20.61 -0.17 -9.69
C THR A 15 -21.30 1.22 -9.65
N PRO A 16 -22.42 1.39 -8.92
CA PRO A 16 -23.13 2.67 -8.85
C PRO A 16 -22.25 3.86 -8.43
N HIS A 17 -21.25 3.64 -7.56
CA HIS A 17 -20.32 4.68 -7.12
C HIS A 17 -19.04 4.77 -7.97
N GLY A 18 -18.99 4.10 -9.11
CA GLY A 18 -17.88 4.17 -10.05
C GLY A 18 -16.69 3.27 -9.74
N GLY A 19 -16.89 2.23 -8.93
CA GLY A 19 -15.86 1.26 -8.54
C GLY A 19 -16.11 -0.16 -9.04
N MET A 20 -15.61 -1.13 -8.29
CA MET A 20 -15.75 -2.57 -8.44
C MET A 20 -16.30 -3.16 -7.14
N PHE A 21 -17.11 -4.22 -7.24
CA PHE A 21 -17.50 -4.98 -6.06
C PHE A 21 -16.35 -5.92 -5.61
N GLY A 22 -16.03 -5.89 -4.33
CA GLY A 22 -15.25 -6.90 -3.63
C GLY A 22 -16.18 -7.79 -2.82
N ASP A 23 -16.09 -9.10 -2.99
CA ASP A 23 -16.95 -10.08 -2.33
C ASP A 23 -16.12 -10.96 -1.39
N LEU A 24 -16.48 -10.97 -0.11
CA LEU A 24 -15.87 -11.80 0.93
C LEU A 24 -16.84 -12.87 1.46
N SER A 25 -18.04 -13.00 0.89
CA SER A 25 -19.05 -13.97 1.35
C SER A 25 -18.60 -15.43 1.23
N GLY A 26 -17.64 -15.71 0.34
CA GLY A 26 -17.00 -17.02 0.19
C GLY A 26 -15.86 -17.28 1.18
N VAL A 27 -15.44 -16.30 1.98
CA VAL A 27 -14.40 -16.47 2.99
C VAL A 27 -15.01 -17.00 4.29
N PRO A 28 -14.47 -18.07 4.89
CA PRO A 28 -14.97 -18.59 6.16
C PRO A 28 -15.00 -17.51 7.24
N LYS A 29 -16.09 -17.41 8.01
CA LYS A 29 -16.32 -16.29 8.94
C LYS A 29 -15.21 -16.18 9.98
N GLU A 30 -14.79 -17.31 10.50
CA GLU A 30 -13.68 -17.50 11.44
C GLU A 30 -12.35 -16.94 10.91
N GLU A 31 -12.09 -16.99 9.60
CA GLU A 31 -10.93 -16.34 8.98
C GLU A 31 -11.10 -14.82 8.95
N LEU A 32 -12.29 -14.33 8.57
CA LEU A 32 -12.59 -12.89 8.57
C LEU A 32 -12.48 -12.28 9.98
N TYR A 33 -12.94 -12.99 11.02
CA TYR A 33 -12.88 -12.53 12.40
C TYR A 33 -11.46 -12.42 12.98
N LYS A 34 -10.44 -13.01 12.33
CA LYS A 34 -9.03 -12.75 12.68
C LYS A 34 -8.66 -11.28 12.42
N PHE A 35 -9.30 -10.64 11.43
CA PHE A 35 -9.10 -9.22 11.11
C PHE A 35 -9.99 -8.31 11.96
N ARG A 36 -9.87 -8.39 13.29
CA ARG A 36 -10.75 -7.69 14.25
C ARG A 36 -10.91 -6.18 13.99
N LYS A 37 -9.82 -5.50 13.60
CA LYS A 37 -9.86 -4.06 13.29
C LYS A 37 -10.72 -3.78 12.06
N PHE A 38 -10.58 -4.60 11.02
CA PHE A 38 -11.39 -4.50 9.81
C PHE A 38 -12.86 -4.76 10.12
N MET A 39 -13.18 -5.87 10.79
CA MET A 39 -14.57 -6.19 11.17
C MET A 39 -15.22 -5.10 12.03
N LYS A 40 -14.47 -4.52 12.97
CA LYS A 40 -14.96 -3.40 13.79
C LYS A 40 -15.21 -2.13 12.97
N ALA A 41 -14.34 -1.82 12.01
CA ALA A 41 -14.52 -0.68 11.12
C ALA A 41 -15.77 -0.86 10.25
N CYS A 42 -15.95 -2.04 9.65
CA CYS A 42 -17.15 -2.38 8.88
C CYS A 42 -18.44 -2.23 9.72
N ALA A 43 -18.46 -2.80 10.93
CA ALA A 43 -19.62 -2.71 11.82
C ALA A 43 -19.93 -1.25 12.22
N GLY A 44 -18.90 -0.40 12.38
CA GLY A 44 -19.07 1.03 12.64
C GLY A 44 -19.79 1.78 11.51
N GLU A 45 -19.68 1.28 10.28
CA GLU A 45 -20.34 1.81 9.08
C GLU A 45 -21.67 1.08 8.76
N ASN A 46 -22.19 0.25 9.69
CA ASN A 46 -23.35 -0.62 9.48
C ASN A 46 -23.21 -1.57 8.27
N PHE A 47 -21.97 -2.01 8.02
CA PHE A 47 -21.63 -2.90 6.91
C PHE A 47 -21.15 -4.27 7.44
N ASP A 48 -21.65 -5.36 6.86
CA ASP A 48 -21.27 -6.72 7.19
C ASP A 48 -20.61 -7.42 5.98
N PRO A 49 -19.26 -7.51 5.94
CA PRO A 49 -18.54 -8.10 4.83
C PRO A 49 -18.76 -9.61 4.68
N THR A 50 -19.41 -10.28 5.64
CA THR A 50 -19.64 -11.73 5.56
C THR A 50 -20.73 -12.10 4.54
N TRP A 51 -21.50 -11.12 4.06
CA TRP A 51 -22.52 -11.35 3.03
C TRP A 51 -22.76 -10.13 2.12
N GLN A 52 -22.37 -8.93 2.54
CA GLN A 52 -22.47 -7.74 1.70
C GLN A 52 -21.17 -7.52 0.91
N PRO A 53 -21.23 -7.38 -0.42
CA PRO A 53 -20.07 -6.93 -1.18
C PRO A 53 -19.79 -5.44 -0.89
N TYR A 54 -18.52 -5.06 -0.83
CA TYR A 54 -18.10 -3.65 -0.70
C TYR A 54 -17.70 -3.09 -2.06
N GLU A 55 -17.85 -1.78 -2.25
CA GLU A 55 -17.33 -1.09 -3.42
C GLU A 55 -15.92 -0.56 -3.16
N TRP A 56 -15.03 -0.71 -4.15
CA TRP A 56 -13.68 -0.17 -4.10
C TRP A 56 -13.20 0.25 -5.50
N ALA A 57 -12.22 1.15 -5.57
CA ALA A 57 -11.58 1.55 -6.81
C ALA A 57 -10.07 1.70 -6.61
N PRO A 58 -9.25 1.58 -7.68
CA PRO A 58 -7.83 1.88 -7.59
C PRO A 58 -7.56 3.32 -7.12
N GLY A 59 -6.61 3.49 -6.21
CA GLY A 59 -6.16 4.79 -5.73
C GLY A 59 -4.64 4.84 -5.62
N ALA A 60 -4.07 6.06 -5.67
CA ALA A 60 -2.67 6.27 -5.39
C ALA A 60 -2.37 5.87 -3.94
N HIS A 61 -1.35 5.03 -3.73
CA HIS A 61 -1.08 4.42 -2.43
C HIS A 61 0.38 4.53 -1.96
N HIS A 62 1.34 4.56 -2.87
CA HIS A 62 2.76 4.62 -2.53
C HIS A 62 3.56 5.27 -3.66
N PHE A 63 4.60 6.03 -3.33
CA PHE A 63 5.56 6.57 -4.28
C PHE A 63 6.79 5.66 -4.35
N MET A 64 7.15 5.19 -5.54
CA MET A 64 8.38 4.41 -5.74
C MET A 64 9.57 5.30 -6.15
N GLY A 65 9.28 6.48 -6.70
CA GLY A 65 10.28 7.51 -6.97
C GLY A 65 10.62 8.29 -5.70
N GLY A 66 11.54 9.25 -5.83
CA GLY A 66 12.05 10.01 -4.70
C GLY A 66 13.49 10.41 -4.91
N ILE A 67 14.19 10.66 -3.82
CA ILE A 67 15.59 11.05 -3.81
C ILE A 67 16.45 9.82 -4.12
N VAL A 68 17.29 9.90 -5.14
CA VAL A 68 18.24 8.83 -5.48
C VAL A 68 19.28 8.75 -4.38
N ILE A 69 19.50 7.52 -3.88
CA ILE A 69 20.46 7.23 -2.82
C ILE A 69 21.42 6.12 -3.24
N ASN A 70 22.62 6.15 -2.69
CA ASN A 70 23.57 5.04 -2.77
C ASN A 70 23.31 3.98 -1.67
N GLU A 71 24.15 2.96 -1.57
CA GLU A 71 24.04 1.87 -0.58
C GLU A 71 24.18 2.34 0.89
N LYS A 72 24.65 3.56 1.12
CA LYS A 72 24.75 4.21 2.44
C LYS A 72 23.54 5.09 2.75
N CYS A 73 22.55 5.14 1.85
CA CYS A 73 21.43 6.06 1.89
C CYS A 73 21.82 7.54 1.72
N GLU A 74 23.04 7.82 1.24
CA GLU A 74 23.50 9.18 0.96
C GLU A 74 23.00 9.61 -0.43
N THR A 75 22.58 10.87 -0.51
CA THR A 75 22.16 11.50 -1.76
C THR A 75 23.37 11.95 -2.57
N GLU A 76 23.15 12.56 -3.74
CA GLU A 76 24.24 13.24 -4.48
C GLU A 76 24.77 14.49 -3.75
N ILE A 77 24.01 15.04 -2.81
CA ILE A 77 24.46 16.12 -1.92
C ILE A 77 25.20 15.48 -0.74
N HIS A 78 26.50 15.77 -0.64
CA HIS A 78 27.34 15.23 0.41
C HIS A 78 26.80 15.57 1.81
N GLY A 79 26.74 14.57 2.69
CA GLY A 79 26.24 14.72 4.05
C GLY A 79 24.71 14.78 4.16
N LEU A 80 23.97 14.71 3.05
CA LEU A 80 22.52 14.59 3.04
C LEU A 80 22.12 13.13 2.81
N TYR A 81 21.22 12.62 3.65
CA TYR A 81 20.74 11.23 3.63
C TYR A 81 19.22 11.18 3.50
N ALA A 82 18.70 10.13 2.87
CA ALA A 82 17.26 9.90 2.71
C ALA A 82 16.91 8.43 2.92
N ALA A 83 15.76 8.15 3.55
CA ALA A 83 15.28 6.79 3.80
C ALA A 83 13.76 6.75 3.94
N GLY A 84 13.17 5.58 3.68
CA GLY A 84 11.70 5.41 3.61
C GLY A 84 11.14 5.81 2.25
N GLU A 85 9.84 6.07 2.19
CA GLU A 85 9.10 6.37 0.95
C GLU A 85 9.61 7.63 0.20
N VAL A 86 10.41 8.48 0.85
CA VAL A 86 11.05 9.64 0.20
C VAL A 86 12.25 9.24 -0.68
N ALA A 87 12.80 8.04 -0.52
CA ALA A 87 13.96 7.55 -1.24
C ALA A 87 13.58 6.72 -2.47
N SER A 88 14.44 6.72 -3.49
CA SER A 88 14.26 6.02 -4.76
C SER A 88 15.28 4.89 -4.95
N GLY A 89 14.99 3.98 -5.88
CA GLY A 89 15.92 2.93 -6.34
C GLY A 89 15.72 1.56 -5.70
N ILE A 90 15.05 1.48 -4.55
CA ILE A 90 14.85 0.22 -3.81
C ILE A 90 13.80 -0.68 -4.46
N HIS A 91 12.69 -0.10 -4.92
CA HIS A 91 11.52 -0.86 -5.39
C HIS A 91 11.39 -0.95 -6.92
N GLY A 92 12.29 -0.28 -7.66
CA GLY A 92 12.13 -0.12 -9.11
C GLY A 92 10.78 0.49 -9.48
N ALA A 93 10.07 -0.11 -10.43
CA ALA A 93 8.79 0.39 -10.92
C ALA A 93 7.55 -0.06 -10.12
N ASN A 94 7.70 -1.04 -9.21
CA ASN A 94 6.57 -1.58 -8.45
C ASN A 94 7.02 -2.19 -7.12
N ARG A 95 6.60 -1.57 -6.02
CA ARG A 95 6.83 -2.10 -4.68
C ARG A 95 6.02 -3.37 -4.42
N LEU A 96 6.64 -4.38 -3.81
CA LEU A 96 5.94 -5.56 -3.30
C LEU A 96 5.22 -5.26 -1.97
N ALA A 97 4.03 -5.84 -1.80
CA ALA A 97 3.24 -5.70 -0.58
C ALA A 97 4.04 -6.16 0.66
N GLY A 98 3.88 -5.45 1.78
CA GLY A 98 4.64 -5.71 3.01
C GLY A 98 5.98 -4.97 3.11
N ASN A 99 6.56 -4.49 2.01
CA ASN A 99 7.91 -3.91 2.05
C ASN A 99 7.99 -2.46 2.53
N ALA A 100 6.90 -1.68 2.59
CA ALA A 100 6.97 -0.25 2.97
C ALA A 100 7.46 -0.03 4.41
N LEU A 101 6.95 -0.80 5.38
CA LEU A 101 7.43 -0.70 6.76
C LEU A 101 8.85 -1.25 6.89
N THR A 102 9.14 -2.35 6.21
CA THR A 102 10.47 -2.96 6.20
C THR A 102 11.52 -2.00 5.63
N GLU A 103 11.22 -1.30 4.53
CA GLU A 103 12.16 -0.33 3.95
C GLU A 103 12.48 0.78 4.96
N THR A 104 11.46 1.28 5.65
CA THR A 104 11.60 2.42 6.56
C THR A 104 12.54 2.03 7.71
N GLN A 105 12.36 0.83 8.26
CA GLN A 105 13.21 0.35 9.36
C GLN A 105 14.63 0.02 8.91
N VAL A 106 14.79 -0.66 7.76
CA VAL A 106 16.09 -1.11 7.26
C VAL A 106 16.92 0.09 6.78
N PHE A 107 16.40 0.87 5.84
CA PHE A 107 17.13 2.00 5.25
C PHE A 107 17.22 3.18 6.23
N GLY A 108 16.23 3.38 7.11
CA GLY A 108 16.34 4.35 8.20
C GLY A 108 17.50 4.04 9.14
N THR A 109 17.71 2.76 9.48
CA THR A 109 18.87 2.33 10.29
C THR A 109 20.19 2.55 9.55
N ILE A 110 20.26 2.25 8.25
CA ILE A 110 21.47 2.44 7.44
C ILE A 110 21.80 3.93 7.34
N ALA A 111 20.83 4.76 6.95
CA ALA A 111 20.98 6.22 6.86
C ALA A 111 21.43 6.81 8.18
N GLY A 112 20.77 6.47 9.29
CA GLY A 112 21.12 6.97 10.62
C GLY A 112 22.55 6.60 11.04
N LYS A 113 23.01 5.38 10.71
CA LYS A 113 24.39 4.94 11.01
C LYS A 113 25.44 5.69 10.20
N TRP A 114 25.14 6.11 8.98
CA TRP A 114 26.09 6.86 8.15
C TRP A 114 26.04 8.36 8.42
N ALA A 115 24.86 8.91 8.69
CA ALA A 115 24.67 10.32 9.03
C ALA A 115 25.29 10.71 10.39
N ALA A 116 25.46 9.75 11.31
CA ALA A 116 26.03 9.99 12.62
C ALA A 116 27.57 9.83 12.70
N LYS A 117 28.23 9.51 11.58
CA LYS A 117 29.70 9.43 11.51
C LYS A 117 30.31 10.78 11.18
#